data_AF-A0A0B2WS42-F1
#
_entry.id   AF-A0A0B2WS42-F1
#
_cell.length_a   1.000
_cell.length_b   1.000
_cell.length_c   1.000
_cell.angle_alpha   90.00
_cell.angle_beta   90.00
_cell.angle_gamma   90.00
#
_symmetry.space_group_name_H-M   'P 1'
#
loop_
_entity.id
_entity.type
_entity.pdbx_description
1 polymer ?
#
loop_
_entity_poly.entity_id
_entity_poly.type
_entity_poly.pdbx_seq_one_letter_code
_entity_poly.pdbx_strand_id
1 'polypeptide(L)'
;MGREYIGPAMLRQMRGRAGRQGKTQLGETYLCCRQTDLEHVLELMHAEIPKVSSCLSTENRRIQRRALLEVISIRLATSRESISDYFSNSLLQWSQPPDFVRKGIETGLEELQNLSLIISDSSTGYAPTQLGKAVVASAIDPDDGVFVHKELVKALRAFVMDGEMHILYVFTPVQDFGSPVNWQVFRNEMQCLDESCMRVLQFLGIKPTSILRLAQGAILKETTPEEKQMARVYRRFYLAMQLRDLCNEVPIQTVARKYDMPRGSVQTLSQTCQGFAAGMVKFCEHMGWGYGLTLSPLPSSTTSSLDADVSTQPRGCSVRSLLGPFNGGGESRAPRTLQGALHQESHSAQPNKLRIKGQNDEMMEEKMLAKAKVISSAANRLWGIQMQAEMEEE
;
A
#
# COMPACT_ATOMS: atom_id res chain seq x y z
N MET A 1 -13.30 -13.63 -7.30
CA MET A 1 -12.05 -14.35 -7.63
C MET A 1 -12.32 -15.85 -7.65
N GLY A 2 -11.63 -16.63 -8.49
CA GLY A 2 -11.68 -18.10 -8.46
C GLY A 2 -12.62 -18.79 -9.45
N ARG A 3 -12.99 -18.15 -10.58
CA ARG A 3 -13.72 -18.79 -11.68
C ARG A 3 -12.85 -19.13 -12.88
N GLU A 4 -11.58 -18.74 -12.86
CA GLU A 4 -10.62 -19.01 -13.92
C GLU A 4 -9.87 -20.30 -13.61
N TYR A 5 -9.55 -21.07 -14.65
CA TYR A 5 -8.73 -22.26 -14.52
C TYR A 5 -7.32 -21.94 -14.02
N ILE A 6 -6.75 -22.86 -13.26
CA ILE A 6 -5.41 -22.72 -12.71
C ILE A 6 -4.40 -22.91 -13.85
N GLY A 7 -3.40 -22.02 -13.95
CA GLY A 7 -2.34 -22.16 -14.95
C GLY A 7 -1.35 -23.30 -14.64
N PRO A 8 -0.65 -23.85 -15.66
CA PRO A 8 0.30 -24.97 -15.49
C PRO A 8 1.39 -24.69 -14.43
N ALA A 9 1.91 -23.46 -14.39
CA ALA A 9 2.93 -23.05 -13.43
C ALA A 9 2.42 -23.08 -11.97
N MET A 10 1.19 -22.60 -11.73
CA MET A 10 0.57 -22.60 -10.41
C MET A 10 0.27 -24.03 -9.95
N LEU A 11 -0.23 -24.90 -10.85
CA LEU A 11 -0.45 -26.31 -10.52
C LEU A 11 0.86 -26.99 -10.09
N ARG A 12 1.97 -26.76 -10.82
CA ARG A 12 3.28 -27.31 -10.44
C ARG A 12 3.79 -26.74 -9.12
N GLN A 13 3.57 -25.46 -8.86
CA GLN A 13 3.91 -24.84 -7.57
C GLN A 13 3.10 -25.45 -6.40
N MET A 14 1.83 -25.78 -6.63
CA MET A 14 0.98 -26.44 -5.63
C MET A 14 1.44 -27.89 -5.38
N ARG A 15 1.65 -28.65 -6.46
CA ARG A 15 2.14 -30.05 -6.39
C ARG A 15 3.52 -30.16 -5.72
N GLY A 16 4.42 -29.21 -5.99
CA GLY A 16 5.74 -29.16 -5.37
C GLY A 16 5.75 -28.94 -3.86
N ARG A 17 4.60 -28.62 -3.24
CA ARG A 17 4.46 -28.55 -1.77
C ARG A 17 4.15 -29.91 -1.14
N ALA A 18 3.83 -30.92 -1.95
CA ALA A 18 3.60 -32.28 -1.47
C ALA A 18 4.94 -33.02 -1.29
N GLY A 19 5.16 -33.57 -0.09
CA GLY A 19 6.40 -34.25 0.27
C GLY A 19 7.24 -33.43 1.25
N ARG A 20 7.53 -34.02 2.42
CA ARG A 20 8.40 -33.40 3.44
C ARG A 20 9.75 -34.08 3.42
N GLN A 21 10.78 -33.35 2.99
CA GLN A 21 12.15 -33.84 2.97
C GLN A 21 12.55 -34.42 4.33
N GLY A 22 13.01 -35.68 4.35
CA GLY A 22 13.45 -36.39 5.55
C GLY A 22 12.34 -36.94 6.46
N LYS A 23 11.06 -36.72 6.16
CA LYS A 23 9.93 -37.28 6.94
C LYS A 23 9.06 -38.24 6.14
N THR A 24 8.89 -37.97 4.85
CA THR A 24 8.00 -38.76 4.00
C THR A 24 8.80 -39.30 2.81
N GLN A 25 8.62 -40.58 2.50
CA GLN A 25 9.29 -41.22 1.38
C GLN A 25 8.68 -40.82 0.02
N LEU A 26 7.37 -40.53 -0.02
CA LEU A 26 6.62 -40.18 -1.23
C LEU A 26 5.71 -38.96 -0.98
N GLY A 27 5.63 -38.06 -1.96
CA GLY A 27 4.71 -36.94 -1.95
C GLY A 27 3.57 -37.18 -2.95
N GLU A 28 2.36 -37.38 -2.45
CA GLU A 28 1.18 -37.61 -3.30
C GLU A 28 0.41 -36.31 -3.53
N THR A 29 -0.16 -36.14 -4.72
CA THR A 29 -1.05 -35.01 -4.99
C THR A 29 -2.30 -35.49 -5.71
N TYR A 30 -3.46 -35.14 -5.17
CA TYR A 30 -4.76 -35.46 -5.72
C TYR A 30 -5.40 -34.19 -6.28
N LEU A 31 -5.85 -34.24 -7.53
CA LEU A 31 -6.55 -33.13 -8.18
C LEU A 31 -8.01 -33.53 -8.38
N CYS A 32 -8.92 -32.83 -7.71
CA CYS A 32 -10.34 -33.12 -7.76
C CYS A 32 -11.01 -32.23 -8.82
N CYS A 33 -11.70 -32.84 -9.79
CA CYS A 33 -12.43 -32.11 -10.83
C CYS A 33 -13.83 -32.70 -11.05
N ARG A 34 -14.71 -31.94 -11.70
CA ARG A 34 -15.99 -32.46 -12.18
C ARG A 34 -15.78 -33.24 -13.47
N GLN A 35 -16.73 -34.10 -13.82
CA GLN A 35 -16.67 -34.89 -15.05
C GLN A 35 -16.56 -34.00 -16.30
N THR A 36 -17.20 -32.83 -16.29
CA THR A 36 -17.16 -31.84 -17.38
C THR A 36 -15.77 -31.25 -17.62
N ASP A 37 -14.93 -31.20 -16.58
CA ASP A 37 -13.66 -30.49 -16.60
C ASP A 37 -12.48 -31.48 -16.73
N LEU A 38 -12.77 -32.77 -16.86
CA LEU A 38 -11.78 -33.85 -16.86
C LEU A 38 -10.76 -33.69 -17.99
N GLU A 39 -11.22 -33.40 -19.21
CA GLU A 39 -10.36 -33.20 -20.38
C GLU A 39 -9.38 -32.04 -20.15
N HIS A 40 -9.89 -30.89 -19.70
CA HIS A 40 -9.07 -29.72 -19.43
C HIS A 40 -8.05 -29.95 -18.31
N VAL A 41 -8.44 -30.72 -17.29
CA VAL A 41 -7.53 -31.10 -16.19
C VAL A 41 -6.43 -32.06 -16.66
N LEU A 42 -6.75 -33.01 -17.53
CA LEU A 42 -5.76 -33.90 -18.13
C LEU A 42 -4.77 -33.11 -19.01
N GLU A 43 -5.27 -32.19 -19.84
CA GLU A 43 -4.43 -31.26 -20.60
C GLU A 43 -3.51 -30.46 -19.67
N LEU A 44 -4.06 -29.91 -18.58
CA LEU A 44 -3.29 -29.14 -17.59
C LEU A 44 -2.21 -29.98 -16.90
N MET A 45 -2.47 -31.27 -16.66
CA MET A 45 -1.50 -32.20 -16.06
C MET A 45 -0.32 -32.48 -17.00
N HIS A 46 -0.59 -32.57 -18.30
CA HIS A 46 0.42 -32.80 -19.34
C HIS A 46 1.03 -31.51 -19.90
N ALA A 47 0.47 -30.35 -19.58
CA ALA A 47 0.95 -29.06 -20.04
C ALA A 47 2.38 -28.76 -19.58
N GLU A 48 3.17 -28.21 -20.52
CA GLU A 48 4.49 -27.67 -20.23
C GLU A 48 4.42 -26.35 -19.47
N ILE A 49 5.51 -25.99 -18.81
CA ILE A 49 5.61 -24.68 -18.14
C ILE A 49 5.65 -23.61 -19.23
N PRO A 50 4.80 -22.56 -19.14
CA PRO A 50 4.86 -21.47 -20.09
C PRO A 50 6.27 -20.85 -20.09
N LYS A 51 6.79 -20.58 -21.29
CA LYS A 51 8.11 -19.96 -21.45
C LYS A 51 8.11 -18.57 -20.80
N VAL A 52 9.22 -18.21 -20.17
CA VAL A 52 9.39 -16.86 -19.60
C VAL A 52 9.43 -15.86 -20.74
N SER A 53 8.57 -14.85 -20.69
CA SER A 53 8.54 -13.74 -21.64
C SER A 53 8.87 -12.43 -20.92
N SER A 54 9.43 -11.48 -21.67
CA SER A 54 9.75 -10.16 -21.14
C SER A 54 8.48 -9.36 -20.84
N CYS A 55 8.34 -8.86 -19.60
CA CYS A 55 7.24 -7.97 -19.20
C CYS A 55 7.43 -6.51 -19.66
N LEU A 56 8.57 -6.19 -20.28
CA LEU A 56 8.88 -4.90 -20.89
C LEU A 56 8.21 -4.69 -22.25
N SER A 57 7.30 -5.60 -22.65
CA SER A 57 6.59 -5.54 -23.93
C SER A 57 5.66 -4.32 -24.03
N THR A 58 5.32 -3.94 -25.26
CA THR A 58 4.41 -2.82 -25.57
C THR A 58 2.98 -3.04 -25.10
N GLU A 59 2.61 -4.27 -24.72
CA GLU A 59 1.32 -4.57 -24.08
C GLU A 59 1.29 -4.00 -22.65
N ASN A 60 2.43 -4.03 -21.95
CA ASN A 60 2.61 -3.48 -20.61
C ASN A 60 3.28 -2.10 -20.65
N ARG A 61 2.68 -1.16 -21.39
CA ARG A 61 3.20 0.23 -21.55
C ARG A 61 3.53 0.91 -20.24
N ARG A 62 2.87 0.55 -19.13
CA ARG A 62 3.17 1.07 -17.79
C ARG A 62 4.59 0.73 -17.33
N ILE A 63 4.97 -0.55 -17.41
CA ILE A 63 6.28 -1.05 -16.97
C ILE A 63 7.37 -0.46 -17.86
N GLN A 64 7.12 -0.42 -19.17
CA GLN A 64 8.06 0.13 -20.13
C GLN A 64 8.34 1.62 -19.89
N ARG A 65 7.30 2.44 -19.70
CA ARG A 65 7.45 3.87 -19.40
C ARG A 65 8.17 4.12 -18.08
N ARG A 66 7.89 3.30 -17.07
CA ARG A 66 8.60 3.37 -15.78
C ARG A 66 10.09 3.11 -15.96
N ALA A 67 10.46 2.02 -16.63
CA ALA A 67 11.86 1.69 -16.87
C ALA A 67 12.58 2.79 -17.68
N LEU A 68 11.94 3.32 -18.73
CA LEU A 68 12.47 4.43 -19.52
C LEU A 68 12.71 5.68 -18.65
N LEU A 69 11.73 6.06 -17.83
CA LEU A 69 11.83 7.23 -16.96
C LEU A 69 12.92 7.05 -15.88
N GLU A 70 13.05 5.86 -15.30
CA GLU A 70 14.08 5.55 -14.30
C GLU A 70 15.49 5.67 -14.89
N VAL A 71 15.73 5.08 -16.06
CA VAL A 71 17.03 5.12 -16.77
C VAL A 71 17.44 6.56 -17.08
N ILE A 72 16.52 7.39 -17.56
CA ILE A 72 16.77 8.79 -17.89
C ILE A 72 16.93 9.64 -16.62
N SER A 73 16.14 9.36 -15.58
CA SER A 73 16.16 10.13 -14.32
C SER A 73 17.44 9.93 -13.52
N ILE A 74 17.95 8.68 -13.50
CA ILE A 74 19.22 8.32 -12.86
C ILE A 74 20.42 8.76 -13.72
N ARG A 75 20.18 9.18 -14.97
CA ARG A 75 21.20 9.55 -15.97
C ARG A 75 22.10 8.39 -16.40
N LEU A 76 21.56 7.18 -16.43
CA LEU A 76 22.26 6.01 -16.98
C LEU A 76 22.36 6.06 -18.50
N ALA A 77 21.27 6.51 -19.15
CA ALA A 77 21.24 6.77 -20.58
C ALA A 77 20.46 8.07 -20.83
N THR A 78 21.08 8.99 -21.57
CA THR A 78 20.49 10.31 -21.86
C THR A 78 20.32 10.54 -23.35
N SER A 79 21.12 9.92 -24.22
CA SER A 79 20.93 9.99 -25.67
C SER A 79 20.04 8.85 -26.18
N ARG A 80 19.38 9.07 -27.32
CA ARG A 80 18.58 8.03 -28.00
C ARG A 80 19.38 6.75 -28.27
N GLU A 81 20.62 6.89 -28.70
CA GLU A 81 21.54 5.77 -28.96
C GLU A 81 21.84 5.00 -27.68
N SER A 82 22.21 5.71 -26.61
CA SER A 82 22.49 5.09 -25.30
C SER A 82 21.27 4.38 -24.71
N ILE A 83 20.06 4.93 -24.90
CA ILE A 83 18.83 4.28 -24.48
C ILE A 83 18.62 2.99 -25.28
N SER A 84 18.79 3.03 -26.60
CA SER A 84 18.69 1.85 -27.46
C SER A 84 19.70 0.78 -27.04
N ASP A 85 20.94 1.16 -26.72
CA ASP A 85 21.99 0.26 -26.27
C ASP A 85 21.70 -0.33 -24.88
N TYR A 86 21.08 0.43 -23.98
CA TYR A 86 20.65 -0.10 -22.69
C TYR A 86 19.59 -1.20 -22.87
N PHE A 87 18.57 -0.94 -23.70
CA PHE A 87 17.49 -1.91 -23.92
C PHE A 87 17.88 -3.07 -24.83
N SER A 88 18.93 -2.94 -25.66
CA SER A 88 19.45 -4.05 -26.47
C SER A 88 20.04 -5.18 -25.60
N ASN A 89 20.47 -4.85 -24.38
CA ASN A 89 20.94 -5.82 -23.38
C ASN A 89 19.81 -6.44 -22.54
N SER A 90 18.55 -6.05 -22.77
CA SER A 90 17.40 -6.56 -22.01
C SER A 90 16.84 -7.87 -22.57
N LEU A 91 16.13 -8.64 -21.75
CA LEU A 91 15.43 -9.86 -22.19
C LEU A 91 14.43 -9.60 -23.33
N LEU A 92 13.90 -8.37 -23.44
CA LEU A 92 12.98 -7.99 -24.52
C LEU A 92 13.64 -8.13 -25.90
N GLN A 93 14.90 -7.71 -26.04
CA GLN A 93 15.64 -7.78 -27.29
C GLN A 93 15.85 -9.23 -27.77
N TRP A 94 16.00 -10.17 -26.84
CA TRP A 94 16.14 -11.60 -27.14
C TRP A 94 14.81 -12.27 -27.46
N SER A 95 13.69 -11.65 -27.10
CA SER A 95 12.35 -12.24 -27.23
C SER A 95 11.58 -11.71 -28.44
N GLN A 96 11.96 -10.54 -28.98
CA GLN A 96 11.23 -9.80 -30.01
C GLN A 96 12.20 -9.22 -31.05
N PRO A 97 11.75 -8.94 -32.30
CA PRO A 97 12.61 -8.38 -33.32
C PRO A 97 13.09 -6.97 -32.95
N PRO A 98 14.30 -6.56 -33.38
CA PRO A 98 14.93 -5.28 -33.01
C PRO A 98 14.07 -4.07 -33.39
N ASP A 99 13.35 -4.13 -34.51
CA ASP A 99 12.52 -3.03 -34.99
C ASP A 99 11.31 -2.79 -34.08
N PHE A 100 10.76 -3.86 -33.51
CA PHE A 100 9.66 -3.77 -32.55
C PHE A 100 10.12 -3.10 -31.25
N VAL A 101 11.32 -3.44 -30.77
CA VAL A 101 11.90 -2.82 -29.56
C VAL A 101 12.16 -1.34 -29.80
N ARG A 102 12.78 -0.98 -30.93
CA ARG A 102 13.03 0.42 -31.29
C ARG A 102 11.74 1.23 -31.35
N LYS A 103 10.73 0.74 -32.08
CA LYS A 103 9.42 1.41 -32.16
C LYS A 103 8.75 1.54 -30.77
N GLY A 104 8.87 0.51 -29.94
CA GLY A 104 8.37 0.55 -28.57
C GLY A 104 9.03 1.63 -27.72
N ILE A 105 10.36 1.77 -27.80
CA ILE A 105 11.12 2.81 -27.09
C ILE A 105 10.69 4.20 -27.58
N GLU A 106 10.55 4.39 -28.88
CA GLU A 106 10.13 5.66 -29.48
C GLU A 106 8.73 6.08 -29.01
N THR A 107 7.76 5.17 -29.11
CA THR A 107 6.41 5.43 -28.59
C THR A 107 6.43 5.71 -27.09
N GLY A 108 7.24 4.99 -26.31
CA GLY A 108 7.38 5.23 -24.87
C GLY A 108 7.98 6.60 -24.54
N LEU A 109 8.96 7.06 -25.31
CA LEU A 109 9.57 8.39 -25.16
C LEU A 109 8.61 9.51 -25.55
N GLU A 110 7.80 9.31 -26.59
CA GLU A 110 6.73 10.24 -26.99
C GLU A 110 5.65 10.34 -25.89
N GLU A 111 5.22 9.20 -25.35
CA GLU A 111 4.24 9.16 -24.25
C GLU A 111 4.77 9.87 -22.99
N LEU A 112 6.05 9.70 -22.63
CA LEU A 112 6.65 10.38 -21.48
C LEU A 112 6.81 11.90 -21.68
N GLN A 113 7.08 12.34 -22.92
CA GLN A 113 7.08 13.76 -23.28
C GLN A 113 5.67 14.36 -23.20
N ASN A 114 4.66 13.64 -23.70
CA ASN A 114 3.26 14.05 -23.60
C ASN A 114 2.80 14.19 -22.14
N LEU A 115 3.33 13.36 -21.24
CA LEU A 115 3.10 13.46 -19.79
C LEU A 115 3.95 14.53 -19.09
N SER A 116 4.80 15.27 -19.83
CA SER A 116 5.72 16.29 -19.30
C SER A 116 6.68 15.76 -18.22
N LEU A 117 7.04 14.47 -18.30
CA LEU A 117 7.99 13.83 -17.38
C LEU A 117 9.45 13.94 -17.86
N ILE A 118 9.63 14.10 -19.17
CA ILE A 118 10.94 14.26 -19.82
C ILE A 118 10.87 15.44 -20.80
N ILE A 119 11.99 16.14 -20.96
CA ILE A 119 12.23 17.18 -21.96
C ILE A 119 13.31 16.69 -22.92
N SER A 120 13.12 16.92 -24.22
CA SER A 120 14.17 16.78 -25.22
C SER A 120 15.04 18.03 -25.23
N ASP A 121 16.34 17.86 -25.04
CA ASP A 121 17.31 18.93 -25.20
C ASP A 121 17.61 19.15 -26.69
N SER A 122 18.01 20.38 -27.01
CA SER A 122 18.47 20.86 -28.33
C SER A 122 19.57 20.00 -28.98
N SER A 123 20.23 19.14 -28.19
CA SER A 123 21.35 18.27 -28.56
C SER A 123 21.00 16.77 -28.59
N THR A 124 19.78 16.40 -28.97
CA THR A 124 19.29 14.98 -29.09
C THR A 124 19.26 14.17 -27.78
N GLY A 125 19.58 14.81 -26.65
CA GLY A 125 19.49 14.22 -25.32
C GLY A 125 18.10 14.34 -24.69
N TYR A 126 17.82 13.47 -23.74
CA TYR A 126 16.63 13.47 -22.89
C TYR A 126 17.02 13.83 -21.47
N ALA A 127 16.30 14.80 -20.89
CA ALA A 127 16.46 15.21 -19.51
C ALA A 127 15.16 15.02 -18.73
N PRO A 128 15.20 14.46 -17.51
CA PRO A 128 14.01 14.33 -16.67
C PRO A 128 13.54 15.70 -16.16
N THR A 129 12.24 15.95 -16.16
CA THR A 129 11.66 17.14 -15.52
C THR A 129 11.72 17.04 -13.99
N GLN A 130 11.43 18.13 -13.28
CA GLN A 130 11.31 18.08 -11.82
C GLN A 130 10.26 17.06 -11.39
N LEU A 131 9.13 17.00 -12.10
CA LEU A 131 8.10 15.98 -11.91
C LEU A 131 8.63 14.58 -12.20
N GLY A 132 9.32 14.36 -13.31
CA GLY A 132 9.92 13.06 -13.65
C GLY A 132 10.87 12.55 -12.56
N LYS A 133 11.74 13.43 -12.04
CA LYS A 133 12.63 13.11 -10.91
C LYS A 133 11.84 12.75 -9.64
N ALA A 134 10.80 13.52 -9.32
CA ALA A 134 9.96 13.28 -8.15
C ALA A 134 9.22 11.94 -8.22
N VAL A 135 8.71 11.57 -9.40
CA VAL A 135 8.02 10.28 -9.64
C VAL A 135 8.97 9.10 -9.43
N VAL A 136 10.20 9.19 -9.93
CA VAL A 136 11.20 8.13 -9.75
C VAL A 136 11.65 8.04 -8.29
N ALA A 137 11.88 9.17 -7.63
CA ALA A 137 12.27 9.22 -6.22
C ALA A 137 11.19 8.66 -5.28
N SER A 138 9.92 8.81 -5.64
CA SER A 138 8.79 8.27 -4.86
C SER A 138 8.43 6.82 -5.20
N ALA A 139 9.10 6.21 -6.18
CA ALA A 139 8.85 4.85 -6.67
C ALA A 139 7.41 4.61 -7.16
N ILE A 140 6.78 5.64 -7.75
CA ILE A 140 5.40 5.60 -8.27
C ILE A 140 5.43 5.41 -9.77
N ASP A 141 4.41 4.74 -10.30
CA ASP A 141 4.27 4.58 -11.75
C ASP A 141 4.01 5.93 -12.44
N PRO A 142 4.54 6.17 -13.66
CA PRO A 142 4.42 7.46 -14.36
C PRO A 142 3.00 8.03 -14.47
N ASP A 143 2.02 7.18 -14.81
CA ASP A 143 0.60 7.59 -14.93
C ASP A 143 0.03 8.06 -13.60
N ASP A 144 0.32 7.31 -12.53
CA ASP A 144 -0.19 7.57 -11.20
C ASP A 144 0.53 8.78 -10.59
N GLY A 145 1.81 8.98 -10.91
CA GLY A 145 2.58 10.17 -10.56
C GLY A 145 2.00 11.46 -11.11
N VAL A 146 1.56 11.46 -12.39
CA VAL A 146 0.88 12.62 -12.99
C VAL A 146 -0.48 12.87 -12.33
N PHE A 147 -1.22 11.81 -11.99
CA PHE A 147 -2.48 11.94 -11.25
C PHE A 147 -2.25 12.54 -9.85
N VAL A 148 -1.27 12.03 -9.10
CA VAL A 148 -0.90 12.55 -7.77
C VAL A 148 -0.46 14.01 -7.86
N HIS A 149 0.36 14.37 -8.84
CA HIS A 149 0.79 15.76 -9.04
C HIS A 149 -0.41 16.70 -9.24
N LYS A 150 -1.37 16.33 -10.09
CA LYS A 150 -2.58 17.13 -10.32
C LYS A 150 -3.41 17.30 -9.05
N GLU A 151 -3.60 16.22 -8.29
CA GLU A 151 -4.34 16.25 -7.02
C GLU A 151 -3.62 17.10 -5.97
N LEU A 152 -2.29 16.97 -5.84
CA LEU A 152 -1.49 17.75 -4.90
C LEU A 152 -1.47 19.23 -5.27
N VAL A 153 -1.29 19.59 -6.54
CA VAL A 153 -1.36 21.00 -6.99
C VAL A 153 -2.74 21.60 -6.70
N LYS A 154 -3.82 20.81 -6.86
CA LYS A 154 -5.17 21.23 -6.49
C LYS A 154 -5.27 21.40 -4.97
N ALA A 155 -4.77 20.44 -4.19
CA ALA A 155 -4.79 20.45 -2.72
C ALA A 155 -4.00 21.63 -2.14
N LEU A 156 -2.86 21.99 -2.74
CA LEU A 156 -2.05 23.14 -2.34
C LEU A 156 -2.78 24.49 -2.49
N ARG A 157 -3.78 24.59 -3.38
CA ARG A 157 -4.57 25.81 -3.57
C ARG A 157 -5.69 25.98 -2.54
N ALA A 158 -6.27 24.87 -2.09
CA ALA A 158 -7.38 24.88 -1.15
C ALA A 158 -7.32 23.61 -0.30
N PHE A 159 -6.42 23.62 0.68
CA PHE A 159 -6.25 22.52 1.61
C PHE A 159 -7.22 22.67 2.78
N VAL A 160 -8.12 21.71 2.98
CA VAL A 160 -8.98 21.65 4.16
C VAL A 160 -8.13 21.16 5.34
N MET A 161 -7.76 22.06 6.26
CA MET A 161 -6.98 21.73 7.47
C MET A 161 -7.85 21.36 8.68
N ASP A 162 -9.17 21.60 8.60
CA ASP A 162 -10.08 21.44 9.74
C ASP A 162 -10.26 19.98 10.20
N GLY A 163 -9.75 19.01 9.44
CA GLY A 163 -9.77 17.60 9.81
C GLY A 163 -8.72 16.77 9.07
N GLU A 164 -8.43 15.58 9.59
CA GLU A 164 -7.38 14.69 9.08
C GLU A 164 -7.75 13.98 7.77
N MET A 165 -9.02 14.00 7.39
CA MET A 165 -9.52 13.25 6.23
C MET A 165 -8.84 13.64 4.92
N HIS A 166 -8.52 14.92 4.73
CA HIS A 166 -7.84 15.36 3.51
C HIS A 166 -6.39 14.86 3.47
N ILE A 167 -5.69 14.87 4.61
CA ILE A 167 -4.34 14.33 4.77
C ILE A 167 -4.35 12.81 4.51
N LEU A 168 -5.29 12.09 5.13
CA LEU A 168 -5.45 10.65 4.93
C LEU A 168 -5.77 10.29 3.48
N TYR A 169 -6.59 11.10 2.79
CA TYR A 169 -6.84 10.92 1.36
C TYR A 169 -5.57 11.09 0.52
N VAL A 170 -4.73 12.09 0.81
CA VAL A 170 -3.45 12.31 0.12
C VAL A 170 -2.50 11.13 0.31
N PHE A 171 -2.47 10.53 1.50
CA PHE A 171 -1.64 9.34 1.78
C PHE A 171 -2.27 8.01 1.37
N THR A 172 -3.53 8.00 0.95
CA THR A 172 -4.16 6.77 0.46
C THR A 172 -3.53 6.36 -0.87
N PRO A 173 -3.07 5.11 -1.04
CA PRO A 173 -2.48 4.65 -2.30
C PRO A 173 -3.41 4.79 -3.50
N VAL A 174 -2.84 5.06 -4.68
CA VAL A 174 -3.57 5.17 -5.96
C VAL A 174 -3.79 3.81 -6.63
N GLN A 175 -3.04 2.79 -6.20
CA GLN A 175 -3.10 1.45 -6.76
C GLN A 175 -4.47 0.80 -6.52
N ASP A 176 -5.00 0.15 -7.54
CA ASP A 176 -6.26 -0.57 -7.45
C ASP A 176 -6.04 -1.90 -6.73
N PHE A 177 -6.58 -2.04 -5.52
CA PHE A 177 -6.51 -3.28 -4.74
C PHE A 177 -7.48 -4.36 -5.26
N GLY A 178 -8.20 -4.12 -6.37
CA GLY A 178 -9.17 -5.06 -6.93
C GLY A 178 -10.31 -5.41 -5.96
N SER A 179 -10.49 -4.59 -4.93
CA SER A 179 -11.49 -4.81 -3.88
C SER A 179 -12.78 -4.09 -4.27
N PRO A 180 -13.91 -4.82 -4.37
CA PRO A 180 -15.18 -4.21 -4.74
C PRO A 180 -15.60 -3.20 -3.66
N VAL A 181 -15.97 -2.00 -4.10
CA VAL A 181 -16.50 -0.96 -3.19
C VAL A 181 -17.95 -1.32 -2.86
N ASN A 182 -18.23 -1.51 -1.57
CA ASN A 182 -19.61 -1.64 -1.12
C ASN A 182 -20.26 -0.24 -1.02
N TRP A 183 -21.03 0.12 -2.06
CA TRP A 183 -21.69 1.43 -2.16
C TRP A 183 -22.73 1.69 -1.06
N GLN A 184 -23.32 0.63 -0.48
CA GLN A 184 -24.27 0.79 0.63
C GLN A 184 -23.54 1.22 1.91
N VAL A 185 -22.40 0.57 2.20
CA VAL A 185 -21.55 0.98 3.33
C VAL A 185 -21.01 2.39 3.10
N PHE A 186 -20.55 2.72 1.89
CA PHE A 186 -20.11 4.09 1.57
C PHE A 186 -21.24 5.09 1.86
N ARG A 187 -22.46 4.85 1.38
CA ARG A 187 -23.60 5.74 1.66
C ARG A 187 -23.84 5.92 3.16
N ASN A 188 -23.83 4.84 3.93
CA ASN A 188 -24.08 4.90 5.37
C ASN A 188 -23.00 5.72 6.08
N GLU A 189 -21.73 5.49 5.74
CA GLU A 189 -20.63 6.27 6.29
C GLU A 189 -20.70 7.74 5.88
N MET A 190 -21.10 8.03 4.64
CA MET A 190 -21.27 9.39 4.13
C MET A 190 -22.32 10.18 4.94
N GLN A 191 -23.39 9.53 5.40
CA GLN A 191 -24.42 10.16 6.23
C GLN A 191 -23.94 10.51 7.64
N CYS A 192 -22.91 9.82 8.12
CA CYS A 192 -22.28 10.07 9.42
C CYS A 192 -21.07 11.01 9.35
N LEU A 193 -20.74 11.55 8.17
CA LEU A 193 -19.64 12.50 8.01
C LEU A 193 -19.99 13.85 8.61
N ASP A 194 -18.99 14.45 9.26
CA ASP A 194 -19.04 15.80 9.79
C ASP A 194 -18.92 16.85 8.67
N GLU A 195 -19.21 18.12 9.00
CA GLU A 195 -19.16 19.22 8.03
C GLU A 195 -17.75 19.41 7.43
N SER A 196 -16.69 19.07 8.16
CA SER A 196 -15.31 19.11 7.63
C SER A 196 -15.10 18.06 6.52
N CYS A 197 -15.51 16.81 6.74
CA CYS A 197 -15.43 15.76 5.72
C CYS A 197 -16.32 16.04 4.51
N MET A 198 -17.49 16.67 4.71
CA MET A 198 -18.35 17.09 3.60
C MET A 198 -17.69 18.16 2.71
N ARG A 199 -16.92 19.08 3.29
CA ARG A 199 -16.10 20.02 2.52
C ARG A 199 -14.99 19.31 1.74
N VAL A 200 -14.34 18.29 2.33
CA VAL A 200 -13.36 17.46 1.61
C VAL A 200 -14.01 16.73 0.42
N LEU A 201 -15.19 16.15 0.60
CA LEU A 201 -15.95 15.52 -0.50
C LEU A 201 -16.23 16.49 -1.66
N GLN A 202 -16.71 17.69 -1.32
CA GLN A 202 -16.98 18.73 -2.31
C GLN A 202 -15.69 19.17 -3.03
N PHE A 203 -14.59 19.32 -2.29
CA PHE A 203 -13.28 19.66 -2.84
C PHE A 203 -12.77 18.60 -3.83
N LEU A 204 -12.92 17.32 -3.49
CA LEU A 204 -12.56 16.20 -4.37
C LEU A 204 -13.50 16.05 -5.58
N GLY A 205 -14.60 16.81 -5.64
CA GLY A 205 -15.59 16.74 -6.72
C GLY A 205 -16.56 15.56 -6.58
N ILE A 206 -16.55 14.90 -5.42
CA ILE A 206 -17.46 13.80 -5.13
C ILE A 206 -18.82 14.38 -4.75
N LYS A 207 -19.81 14.22 -5.64
CA LYS A 207 -21.18 14.64 -5.36
C LYS A 207 -21.89 13.59 -4.50
N PRO A 208 -22.49 13.96 -3.35
CA PRO A 208 -23.26 13.04 -2.50
C PRO A 208 -24.41 12.36 -3.25
N THR A 209 -25.05 13.09 -4.18
CA THR A 209 -26.12 12.57 -5.03
C THR A 209 -25.67 11.42 -5.92
N SER A 210 -24.43 11.42 -6.39
CA SER A 210 -23.86 10.32 -7.18
C SER A 210 -23.71 9.06 -6.33
N ILE A 211 -23.25 9.19 -5.08
CA ILE A 211 -23.11 8.05 -4.15
C ILE A 211 -24.48 7.43 -3.85
N LEU A 212 -25.50 8.26 -3.63
CA LEU A 212 -26.87 7.79 -3.42
C LEU A 212 -27.38 6.97 -4.61
N ARG A 213 -27.12 7.42 -5.85
CA ARG A 213 -27.50 6.69 -7.07
C ARG A 213 -26.73 5.37 -7.20
N LEU A 214 -25.44 5.36 -6.90
CA LEU A 214 -24.62 4.14 -6.94
C LEU A 214 -25.07 3.13 -5.87
N ALA A 215 -25.43 3.59 -4.68
CA ALA A 215 -25.98 2.75 -3.62
C ALA A 215 -27.36 2.15 -3.96
N GLN A 216 -28.13 2.80 -4.84
CA GLN A 216 -29.41 2.30 -5.38
C GLN A 216 -29.22 1.28 -6.53
N GLY A 217 -27.98 0.91 -6.87
CA GLY A 217 -27.69 -0.08 -7.91
C GLY A 217 -27.31 0.52 -9.26
N ALA A 218 -27.03 1.83 -9.34
CA ALA A 218 -26.42 2.38 -10.55
C ALA A 218 -24.99 1.83 -10.72
N ILE A 219 -24.62 1.52 -11.96
CA ILE A 219 -23.27 1.05 -12.30
C ILE A 219 -22.38 2.28 -12.46
N LEU A 220 -21.21 2.25 -11.82
CA LEU A 220 -20.17 3.23 -12.07
C LEU A 220 -19.64 3.03 -13.48
N LYS A 221 -19.94 3.98 -14.38
CA LYS A 221 -19.43 3.94 -15.75
C LYS A 221 -17.93 4.21 -15.72
N GLU A 222 -17.17 3.39 -16.44
CA GLU A 222 -15.70 3.52 -16.58
C GLU A 222 -15.32 3.57 -18.06
N THR A 223 -16.20 4.13 -18.88
CA THR A 223 -16.07 4.14 -20.33
C THR A 223 -15.15 5.26 -20.81
N THR A 224 -15.28 6.46 -20.24
CA THR A 224 -14.45 7.62 -20.60
C THR A 224 -13.24 7.77 -19.68
N PRO A 225 -12.14 8.43 -20.12
CA PRO A 225 -10.96 8.65 -19.28
C PRO A 225 -11.28 9.50 -18.03
N GLU A 226 -12.20 10.47 -18.15
CA GLU A 226 -12.66 11.29 -17.04
C GLU A 226 -13.48 10.48 -16.03
N GLU A 227 -14.38 9.62 -16.50
CA GLU A 227 -15.13 8.68 -15.68
C GLU A 227 -14.18 7.74 -14.92
N LYS A 228 -13.14 7.23 -15.58
CA LYS A 228 -12.11 6.39 -14.94
C LYS A 228 -11.35 7.16 -13.87
N GLN A 229 -10.98 8.41 -14.11
CA GLN A 229 -10.30 9.23 -13.09
C GLN A 229 -11.22 9.48 -11.89
N MET A 230 -12.49 9.79 -12.14
CA MET A 230 -13.49 9.99 -11.10
C MET A 230 -13.71 8.69 -10.30
N ALA A 231 -13.79 7.54 -10.97
CA ALA A 231 -13.89 6.23 -10.33
C ALA A 231 -12.71 5.95 -9.38
N ARG A 232 -11.48 6.32 -9.79
CA ARG A 232 -10.29 6.24 -8.92
C ARG A 232 -10.45 7.11 -7.67
N VAL A 233 -10.94 8.34 -7.82
CA VAL A 233 -11.19 9.26 -6.69
C VAL A 233 -12.21 8.67 -5.72
N TYR A 234 -13.32 8.10 -6.22
CA TYR A 234 -14.32 7.42 -5.39
C TYR A 234 -13.73 6.24 -4.60
N ARG A 235 -12.99 5.35 -5.28
CA ARG A 235 -12.34 4.19 -4.65
C ARG A 235 -11.33 4.63 -3.60
N ARG A 236 -10.51 5.64 -3.92
CA ARG A 236 -9.49 6.19 -3.02
C ARG A 236 -10.12 6.82 -1.78
N PHE A 237 -11.21 7.59 -1.93
CA PHE A 237 -11.91 8.15 -0.78
C PHE A 237 -12.51 7.06 0.12
N TYR A 238 -13.05 5.99 -0.47
CA TYR A 238 -13.54 4.84 0.29
C TYR A 238 -12.43 4.17 1.12
N LEU A 239 -11.25 3.98 0.54
CA LEU A 239 -10.07 3.49 1.26
C LEU A 239 -9.57 4.47 2.32
N ALA A 240 -9.65 5.78 2.06
CA ALA A 240 -9.30 6.81 3.04
C ALA A 240 -10.20 6.76 4.28
N MET A 241 -11.50 6.47 4.12
CA MET A 241 -12.41 6.29 5.26
C MET A 241 -12.03 5.07 6.10
N GLN A 242 -11.60 3.97 5.46
CA GLN A 242 -11.09 2.81 6.19
C GLN A 242 -9.80 3.13 6.94
N LEU A 243 -8.90 3.89 6.31
CA LEU A 243 -7.66 4.34 6.94
C LEU A 243 -7.93 5.27 8.13
N ARG A 244 -8.94 6.14 8.04
CA ARG A 244 -9.37 6.98 9.17
C ARG A 244 -9.79 6.12 10.36
N ASP A 245 -10.64 5.13 10.13
CA ASP A 245 -11.09 4.24 11.21
C ASP A 245 -9.91 3.43 11.79
N LEU A 246 -8.93 3.04 10.98
CA LEU A 246 -7.70 2.40 11.44
C LEU A 246 -6.80 3.34 12.25
N CYS A 247 -6.72 4.63 11.88
CA CYS A 247 -5.96 5.64 12.62
C CYS A 247 -6.63 6.00 13.95
N ASN A 248 -7.96 5.96 14.00
CA ASN A 248 -8.76 6.08 15.24
C ASN A 248 -8.74 4.79 16.09
N GLU A 249 -7.71 3.95 15.93
CA GLU A 249 -7.44 2.75 16.71
C GLU A 249 -8.56 1.69 16.70
N VAL A 250 -9.45 1.71 15.70
CA VAL A 250 -10.48 0.67 15.56
C VAL A 250 -9.81 -0.65 15.14
N PRO A 251 -10.06 -1.78 15.84
CA PRO A 251 -9.43 -3.05 15.50
C PRO A 251 -9.71 -3.48 14.05
N ILE A 252 -8.68 -3.99 13.37
CA ILE A 252 -8.75 -4.41 11.95
C ILE A 252 -9.95 -5.34 11.68
N GLN A 253 -10.30 -6.20 12.63
CA GLN A 253 -11.44 -7.11 12.49
C GLN A 253 -12.78 -6.38 12.46
N THR A 254 -12.92 -5.32 13.24
CA THR A 254 -14.12 -4.49 13.29
C THR A 254 -14.24 -3.69 12.01
N VAL A 255 -13.13 -3.09 11.53
CA VAL A 255 -13.08 -2.38 10.24
C VAL A 255 -13.42 -3.34 9.09
N ALA A 256 -12.82 -4.53 9.06
CA ALA A 256 -13.10 -5.53 8.04
C ALA A 256 -14.59 -5.94 7.98
N ARG A 257 -15.26 -6.08 9.14
CA ARG A 257 -16.70 -6.35 9.19
C ARG A 257 -17.54 -5.14 8.78
N LYS A 258 -17.16 -3.94 9.24
CA LYS A 258 -17.85 -2.68 8.94
C LYS A 258 -17.88 -2.40 7.44
N TYR A 259 -16.75 -2.60 6.76
CA TYR A 259 -16.59 -2.36 5.33
C TYR A 259 -16.83 -3.58 4.44
N ASP A 260 -17.26 -4.71 5.02
CA ASP A 260 -17.51 -5.97 4.30
C ASP A 260 -16.32 -6.40 3.42
N MET A 261 -15.11 -6.32 3.99
CA MET A 261 -13.87 -6.67 3.29
C MET A 261 -13.10 -7.78 4.01
N PRO A 262 -12.34 -8.61 3.27
CA PRO A 262 -11.43 -9.56 3.89
C PRO A 262 -10.41 -8.86 4.78
N ARG A 263 -10.16 -9.42 5.97
CA ARG A 263 -9.14 -8.91 6.91
C ARG A 263 -7.78 -8.70 6.25
N GLY A 264 -7.40 -9.59 5.32
CA GLY A 264 -6.14 -9.50 4.58
C GLY A 264 -6.06 -8.25 3.72
N SER A 265 -7.16 -7.82 3.10
CA SER A 265 -7.21 -6.60 2.29
C SER A 265 -7.01 -5.35 3.14
N VAL A 266 -7.70 -5.25 4.28
CA VAL A 266 -7.55 -4.12 5.21
C VAL A 266 -6.13 -4.05 5.78
N GLN A 267 -5.52 -5.20 6.10
CA GLN A 267 -4.14 -5.26 6.56
C GLN A 267 -3.14 -4.86 5.46
N THR A 268 -3.38 -5.28 4.22
CA THR A 268 -2.55 -4.90 3.07
C THR A 268 -2.66 -3.40 2.80
N LEU A 269 -3.87 -2.84 2.89
CA LEU A 269 -4.10 -1.40 2.76
C LEU A 269 -3.26 -0.60 3.76
N SER A 270 -3.28 -0.97 5.04
CA SER A 270 -2.47 -0.31 6.08
C SER A 270 -0.96 -0.36 5.77
N GLN A 271 -0.44 -1.53 5.38
CA GLN A 271 0.99 -1.69 5.06
C GLN A 271 1.42 -0.91 3.81
N THR A 272 0.59 -0.93 2.77
CA THR A 272 0.86 -0.19 1.53
C THR A 272 0.73 1.31 1.71
N CYS A 273 -0.20 1.78 2.54
CA CYS A 273 -0.34 3.19 2.90
C CYS A 273 0.94 3.73 3.54
N GLN A 274 1.56 2.97 4.45
CA GLN A 274 2.82 3.37 5.08
C GLN A 274 3.95 3.56 4.05
N GLY A 275 4.13 2.61 3.13
CA GLY A 275 5.13 2.74 2.06
C GLY A 275 4.82 3.88 1.11
N PHE A 276 3.54 4.06 0.76
CA PHE A 276 3.09 5.15 -0.12
C PHE A 276 3.28 6.53 0.52
N ALA A 277 3.00 6.67 1.82
CA ALA A 277 3.19 7.92 2.55
C ALA A 277 4.66 8.36 2.54
N ALA A 278 5.60 7.44 2.75
CA ALA A 278 7.03 7.73 2.61
C ALA A 278 7.38 8.20 1.19
N GLY A 279 6.79 7.57 0.17
CA GLY A 279 6.91 8.00 -1.23
C GLY A 279 6.34 9.41 -1.47
N MET A 280 5.20 9.74 -0.86
CA MET A 280 4.57 11.09 -0.95
C MET A 280 5.45 12.17 -0.33
N VAL A 281 6.07 11.91 0.82
CA VAL A 281 7.01 12.85 1.44
C VAL A 281 8.18 13.13 0.49
N LYS A 282 8.80 12.08 -0.06
CA LYS A 282 9.89 12.22 -1.06
C LYS A 282 9.43 12.95 -2.33
N PHE A 283 8.21 12.69 -2.78
CA PHE A 283 7.63 13.38 -3.93
C PHE A 283 7.55 14.90 -3.68
N CYS A 284 7.01 15.31 -2.53
CA CYS A 284 6.90 16.71 -2.14
C CYS A 284 8.28 17.38 -1.97
N GLU A 285 9.25 16.68 -1.36
CA GLU A 285 10.63 17.15 -1.23
C GLU A 285 11.26 17.49 -2.59
N HIS A 286 11.16 16.57 -3.57
CA HIS A 286 11.70 16.78 -4.91
C HIS A 286 10.96 17.86 -5.72
N MET A 287 9.68 18.08 -5.42
CA MET A 287 8.90 19.18 -6.00
C MET A 287 9.19 20.53 -5.34
N GLY A 288 9.98 20.57 -4.26
CA GLY A 288 10.26 21.79 -3.50
C GLY A 288 9.04 22.32 -2.73
N TRP A 289 8.05 21.47 -2.49
CA TRP A 289 6.88 21.81 -1.70
C TRP A 289 7.22 21.61 -0.23
N GLY A 290 7.48 22.72 0.48
CA GLY A 290 7.85 22.76 1.91
C GLY A 290 6.86 22.15 2.89
N TYR A 291 5.84 21.45 2.40
CA TYR A 291 4.96 20.56 3.16
C TYR A 291 5.70 19.38 3.83
N GLY A 292 7.00 19.19 3.55
CA GLY A 292 7.86 18.18 4.17
C GLY A 292 8.16 18.35 5.66
N LEU A 293 7.70 19.43 6.32
CA LEU A 293 7.80 19.58 7.78
C LEU A 293 6.45 19.39 8.50
N THR A 294 5.32 19.72 7.86
CA THR A 294 3.97 19.49 8.44
C THR A 294 3.39 18.11 8.12
N LEU A 295 3.91 17.43 7.09
CA LEU A 295 3.60 16.03 6.73
C LEU A 295 4.76 15.09 7.04
N SER A 296 5.63 15.43 8.01
CA SER A 296 6.51 14.43 8.62
C SER A 296 5.65 13.21 8.93
N PRO A 297 6.12 11.99 8.61
CA PRO A 297 5.28 10.81 8.55
C PRO A 297 4.45 10.79 9.82
N LEU A 298 3.12 10.62 9.74
CA LEU A 298 2.32 10.16 10.88
C LEU A 298 3.17 9.13 11.61
N PRO A 299 3.88 9.50 12.71
CA PRO A 299 4.97 8.69 13.17
C PRO A 299 4.27 7.56 13.85
N SER A 300 4.39 6.37 13.27
CA SER A 300 4.01 5.13 13.92
C SER A 300 2.52 4.89 14.21
N SER A 301 1.56 5.79 13.96
CA SER A 301 0.13 5.54 14.28
C SER A 301 -0.48 4.32 13.57
N THR A 302 0.08 3.90 12.43
CA THR A 302 -0.34 2.67 11.72
C THR A 302 0.43 1.41 12.12
N THR A 303 1.49 1.53 12.94
CA THR A 303 2.26 0.40 13.49
C THR A 303 2.28 0.32 15.02
N SER A 304 1.89 1.39 15.71
CA SER A 304 1.72 1.54 17.14
C SER A 304 0.66 2.63 17.35
N SER A 305 -0.52 2.20 17.76
CA SER A 305 -1.50 3.01 18.47
C SER A 305 -0.85 3.60 19.72
N LEU A 306 -0.25 4.78 19.59
CA LEU A 306 0.18 5.66 20.68
C LEU A 306 0.09 7.10 20.16
N ASP A 307 -0.60 7.94 20.95
CA ASP A 307 -0.86 9.34 20.70
C ASP A 307 0.36 10.17 20.29
N ALA A 308 0.08 11.19 19.49
CA ALA A 308 1.02 12.21 19.05
C ALA A 308 1.46 13.08 20.23
N ASP A 309 2.54 12.72 20.92
CA ASP A 309 3.35 13.71 21.67
C ASP A 309 4.83 13.35 21.87
N VAL A 310 5.39 12.39 21.12
CA VAL A 310 6.85 12.13 21.16
C VAL A 310 7.41 11.96 19.75
N SER A 311 8.07 13.02 19.27
CA SER A 311 9.00 12.96 18.16
C SER A 311 10.22 12.12 18.56
N THR A 312 10.35 10.91 18.03
CA THR A 312 11.58 10.32 17.45
C THR A 312 11.37 8.82 17.12
N GLN A 313 11.92 8.38 15.99
CA GLN A 313 11.71 7.09 15.34
C GLN A 313 12.00 5.84 16.21
N PRO A 314 11.21 4.75 16.09
CA PRO A 314 11.52 3.47 16.72
C PRO A 314 12.35 2.57 15.78
N ARG A 315 13.50 2.10 16.26
CA ARG A 315 14.16 0.88 15.76
C ARG A 315 13.91 -0.27 16.74
N GLY A 316 13.01 -1.19 16.38
CA GLY A 316 13.00 -2.54 16.92
C GLY A 316 11.70 -3.02 17.57
N CYS A 317 11.31 -4.22 17.16
CA CYS A 317 10.42 -5.19 17.83
C CYS A 317 8.89 -5.00 17.75
N SER A 318 8.31 -5.77 16.82
CA SER A 318 6.97 -6.36 16.78
C SER A 318 6.06 -6.14 17.99
N VAL A 319 5.12 -5.21 17.85
CA VAL A 319 3.81 -5.28 18.51
C VAL A 319 2.76 -5.01 17.44
N ARG A 320 2.15 -6.06 16.88
CA ARG A 320 1.01 -5.91 15.97
C ARG A 320 -0.28 -5.86 16.79
N SER A 321 -0.91 -4.67 16.78
CA SER A 321 -2.35 -4.41 16.90
C SER A 321 -3.14 -5.39 17.80
N LEU A 322 -3.11 -5.18 19.11
CA LEU A 322 -4.11 -5.72 20.04
C LEU A 322 -4.21 -4.94 21.36
N LEU A 323 -3.51 -3.81 21.51
CA LEU A 323 -3.57 -2.94 22.68
C LEU A 323 -3.88 -1.52 22.17
N GLY A 324 -5.17 -1.17 22.15
CA GLY A 324 -5.71 0.19 21.97
C GLY A 324 -6.62 0.49 23.18
N PRO A 325 -6.98 1.75 23.45
CA PRO A 325 -6.66 2.38 24.72
C PRO A 325 -7.87 2.45 25.64
N PHE A 326 -7.63 2.08 26.90
CA PHE A 326 -8.33 2.65 28.05
C PHE A 326 -7.28 3.49 28.78
N ASN A 327 -7.18 4.78 28.46
CA ASN A 327 -6.45 5.71 29.32
C ASN A 327 -7.30 6.95 29.57
N GLY A 328 -8.07 6.90 30.65
CA GLY A 328 -8.57 8.09 31.31
C GLY A 328 -7.48 8.60 32.24
N GLY A 329 -7.02 9.82 32.00
CA GLY A 329 -6.35 10.74 32.93
C GLY A 329 -5.36 10.14 33.95
N GLY A 330 -4.06 10.32 33.72
CA GLY A 330 -3.07 10.12 34.76
C GLY A 330 -1.64 10.40 34.29
N GLU A 331 -1.06 11.45 34.87
CA GLU A 331 0.31 11.94 34.80
C GLU A 331 1.43 10.89 34.56
N SER A 332 2.44 11.34 33.81
CA SER A 332 3.76 10.73 33.57
C SER A 332 4.25 9.80 34.69
N ARG A 333 4.25 8.49 34.43
CA ARG A 333 4.82 7.49 35.35
C ARG A 333 6.12 6.89 34.81
N ALA A 334 7.15 6.92 35.66
CA ALA A 334 8.49 6.37 35.45
C ALA A 334 8.49 4.89 34.97
N PRO A 335 9.56 4.43 34.29
CA PRO A 335 9.62 3.11 33.61
C PRO A 335 9.45 1.87 34.52
N ARG A 336 9.66 1.98 35.84
CA ARG A 336 9.39 0.86 36.78
C ARG A 336 7.90 0.56 36.97
N THR A 337 7.03 1.54 36.73
CA THR A 337 5.57 1.41 36.85
C THR A 337 4.91 0.79 35.60
N LEU A 338 5.62 0.77 34.46
CA LEU A 338 5.13 0.20 33.20
C LEU A 338 4.96 -1.32 33.24
N GLN A 339 5.80 -2.05 33.98
CA GLN A 339 5.73 -3.52 33.99
C GLN A 339 4.44 -4.05 34.63
N GLY A 340 3.96 -3.39 35.70
CA GLY A 340 2.69 -3.73 36.35
C GLY A 340 1.48 -3.34 35.52
N ALA A 341 1.50 -2.16 34.90
CA ALA A 341 0.43 -1.67 34.04
C ALA A 341 0.26 -2.52 32.76
N LEU A 342 1.35 -2.83 32.06
CA LEU A 342 1.33 -3.65 30.84
C LEU A 342 0.82 -5.08 31.09
N HIS A 343 1.08 -5.64 32.28
CA HIS A 343 0.56 -6.95 32.66
C HIS A 343 -0.97 -6.91 32.83
N GLN A 344 -1.48 -5.87 33.50
CA GLN A 344 -2.91 -5.70 33.75
C GLN A 344 -3.68 -5.38 32.45
N GLU A 345 -3.13 -4.56 31.57
CA GLU A 345 -3.72 -4.19 30.27
C GLU A 345 -3.75 -5.35 29.26
N SER A 346 -2.72 -6.21 29.31
CA SER A 346 -2.64 -7.43 28.49
C SER A 346 -3.74 -8.44 28.81
N HIS A 347 -4.23 -8.46 30.05
CA HIS A 347 -5.36 -9.31 30.45
C HIS A 347 -6.70 -8.77 29.94
N SER A 348 -6.86 -7.45 29.82
CA SER A 348 -8.10 -6.81 29.36
C SER A 348 -8.25 -6.73 27.83
N ALA A 349 -7.16 -6.74 27.06
CA ALA A 349 -7.19 -6.48 25.62
C ALA A 349 -7.46 -7.72 24.74
N GLN A 350 -7.92 -8.82 25.31
CA GLN A 350 -8.11 -10.08 24.59
C GLN A 350 -9.41 -10.09 23.78
N PRO A 351 -9.40 -10.55 22.51
CA PRO A 351 -10.64 -10.74 21.77
C PRO A 351 -11.42 -11.88 22.43
N ASN A 352 -12.66 -11.61 22.85
CA ASN A 352 -13.59 -12.55 23.48
C ASN A 352 -13.82 -13.80 22.60
N LYS A 353 -12.91 -14.77 22.65
CA LYS A 353 -13.19 -16.16 22.30
C LYS A 353 -13.49 -16.89 23.60
N LEU A 354 -14.62 -17.60 23.60
CA LEU A 354 -15.16 -18.39 24.71
C LEU A 354 -14.06 -18.96 25.61
N ARG A 355 -13.97 -18.42 26.82
CA ARG A 355 -12.94 -18.71 27.80
C ARG A 355 -13.16 -20.09 28.40
N ILE A 356 -12.47 -21.10 27.89
CA ILE A 356 -12.43 -22.44 28.51
C ILE A 356 -11.42 -22.34 29.66
N LYS A 357 -11.91 -22.09 30.89
CA LYS A 357 -11.09 -22.07 32.10
C LYS A 357 -10.45 -23.46 32.31
N GLY A 358 -9.12 -23.53 32.30
CA GLY A 358 -8.34 -24.75 32.54
C GLY A 358 -6.84 -24.46 32.55
N GLN A 359 -6.02 -25.47 32.87
CA GLN A 359 -4.55 -25.47 33.10
C GLN A 359 -3.66 -24.65 32.13
N ASN A 360 -4.20 -24.17 31.01
CA ASN A 360 -3.49 -23.29 30.07
C ASN A 360 -3.36 -21.84 30.58
N ASP A 361 -4.09 -21.44 31.62
CA ASP A 361 -4.07 -20.07 32.16
C ASP A 361 -2.71 -19.73 32.82
N GLU A 362 -2.10 -20.63 33.59
CA GLU A 362 -0.79 -20.40 34.25
C GLU A 362 0.38 -20.34 33.25
N MET A 363 0.44 -21.28 32.30
CA MET A 363 1.42 -21.24 31.20
C MET A 363 1.24 -20.01 30.30
N MET A 364 0.01 -19.49 30.19
CA MET A 364 -0.27 -18.26 29.46
C MET A 364 0.23 -17.04 30.25
N GLU A 365 -0.03 -16.96 31.55
CA GLU A 365 0.46 -15.88 32.42
C GLU A 365 1.99 -15.79 32.40
N GLU A 366 2.69 -16.92 32.49
CA GLU A 366 4.15 -16.97 32.41
C GLU A 366 4.66 -16.43 31.06
N LYS A 367 4.01 -16.83 29.95
CA LYS A 367 4.34 -16.31 28.61
C LYS A 367 4.05 -14.81 28.47
N MET A 368 3.01 -14.30 29.09
CA MET A 368 2.68 -12.87 29.07
C MET A 368 3.66 -12.05 29.91
N LEU A 369 4.07 -12.55 31.08
CA LEU A 369 5.13 -11.96 31.89
C LEU A 369 6.47 -11.94 31.17
N ALA A 370 6.83 -13.02 30.48
CA ALA A 370 8.03 -13.08 29.66
C ALA A 370 8.01 -12.02 28.55
N LYS A 371 6.87 -11.86 27.86
CA LYS A 371 6.70 -10.80 26.85
C LYS A 371 6.78 -9.40 27.45
N ALA A 372 6.13 -9.15 28.58
CA ALA A 372 6.17 -7.85 29.26
C ALA A 372 7.60 -7.49 29.71
N LYS A 373 8.37 -8.46 30.21
CA LYS A 373 9.79 -8.28 30.53
C LYS A 373 10.61 -7.87 29.30
N VAL A 374 10.43 -8.57 28.17
CA VAL A 374 11.12 -8.23 26.92
C VAL A 374 10.77 -6.80 26.47
N ILE A 375 9.49 -6.42 26.51
CA ILE A 375 9.04 -5.07 26.14
C ILE A 375 9.67 -4.02 27.07
N SER A 376 9.63 -4.22 28.39
CA SER A 376 10.22 -3.28 29.35
C SER A 376 11.73 -3.11 29.15
N SER A 377 12.44 -4.20 28.84
CA SER A 377 13.89 -4.16 28.60
C SER A 377 14.23 -3.40 27.30
N ALA A 378 13.41 -3.57 26.26
CA ALA A 378 13.57 -2.85 25.00
C ALA A 378 13.26 -1.35 25.17
N ALA A 379 12.18 -1.01 25.89
CA ALA A 379 11.82 0.37 26.20
C ALA A 379 12.93 1.08 26.98
N ASN A 380 13.49 0.43 28.00
CA ASN A 380 14.60 1.00 28.78
C ASN A 380 15.87 1.20 27.93
N ARG A 381 16.15 0.28 26.99
CA ARG A 381 17.29 0.43 26.06
C ARG A 381 17.09 1.60 25.10
N LEU A 382 15.89 1.76 24.55
CA LEU A 382 15.56 2.88 23.66
C LEU A 382 15.64 4.21 24.39
N TRP A 383 15.10 4.28 25.60
CA TRP A 383 15.19 5.47 26.45
C TRP A 383 16.64 5.85 26.75
N GLY A 384 17.51 4.87 27.03
CA GLY A 384 18.94 5.12 27.22
C GLY A 384 19.63 5.69 25.97
N ILE A 385 19.28 5.21 24.78
CA ILE A 385 19.81 5.72 23.51
C ILE A 385 19.31 7.15 23.25
N GLN A 386 18.05 7.44 23.55
CA GLN A 386 17.47 8.77 23.36
C GLN A 386 18.10 9.80 24.29
N MET A 387 18.28 9.46 25.57
CA MET A 387 19.00 10.32 26.52
C MET A 387 20.46 10.56 26.12
N GLN A 388 21.13 9.57 25.51
CA GLN A 388 22.49 9.75 24.97
C GLN A 388 22.51 10.69 23.76
N ALA A 389 21.55 10.58 22.85
CA ALA A 389 21.44 11.47 21.70
C ALA A 389 21.14 12.92 22.12
N GLU A 390 20.26 13.12 23.11
CA GLU A 390 19.97 14.44 23.66
C GLU A 390 21.20 15.08 24.34
N MET A 391 22.05 14.28 25.00
CA MET A 391 23.32 14.78 25.58
C MET A 391 24.44 15.02 24.55
N GLU A 392 24.34 14.46 23.33
CA GLU A 392 25.31 14.70 22.24
C GLU A 392 24.93 15.93 21.38
N GLU A 393 23.68 16.40 21.47
CA GLU A 393 23.18 17.60 20.79
C GLU A 393 23.31 18.90 21.63
N GLU A 394 23.60 18.79 22.94
CA GLU A 394 24.01 19.89 23.84
C GLU A 394 25.54 20.10 23.84
#